data_AF-A0A8H1LFL9-F1
#
_entry.id   AF-A0A8H1LFL9-F1
#
_cell.length_a   1.000
_cell.length_b   1.000
_cell.length_c   1.000
_cell.angle_alpha   90.00
_cell.angle_beta   90.00
_cell.angle_gamma   90.00
#
_symmetry.space_group_name_H-M   'P 1'
#
loop_
_entity.id
_entity.type
_entity.pdbx_description
1 polymer ?
#
loop_
_entity_poly.entity_id
_entity_poly.type
_entity_poly.pdbx_seq_one_letter_code
_entity_poly.pdbx_strand_id
1 'polypeptide(L)'
;MSEGKNLRSDQLAHQAGPGTEQGPGSEQGRPPRQMARMFPPGAGPSPDPAGSHHERRIRSFQPRRSRVTKGQRAALERLWPRWGFDVDGLHRIDLAELFGDPDLPVVLEIGFGMGEATARMAAADPGTGILAVDVHTPGQGNLLRLADEQGLTNVRVGNGDAIILLREMLAPDSLSGLRLYFPDPWPKARHHKRRLLQPEFLDLAAGPLRSGAEVHCATDWEDYAEQMLEVLSAHPDYENTQPDGGYAPRPAHRPLTRFEGQGLDKGHVVRDLVFRRR
;
A
#
# COMPACT_ATOMS: atom_id res chain seq x y z
N MET A 1 76.01 -37.53 25.79
CA MET A 1 75.65 -38.90 26.20
C MET A 1 74.53 -39.38 25.31
N SER A 2 74.82 -40.51 24.64
CA SER A 2 73.95 -41.48 23.96
C SER A 2 72.57 -41.07 23.46
N GLU A 3 72.40 -41.30 22.16
CA GLU A 3 71.14 -41.60 21.46
C GLU A 3 70.36 -42.75 22.09
N GLY A 4 69.05 -42.77 21.82
CA GLY A 4 68.20 -43.97 21.77
C GLY A 4 66.86 -43.60 21.13
N LYS A 5 66.62 -43.88 19.84
CA LYS A 5 66.10 -45.14 19.27
C LYS A 5 64.75 -45.52 19.92
N ASN A 6 63.66 -45.79 19.20
CA ASN A 6 63.60 -46.81 18.15
C ASN A 6 62.18 -46.96 17.52
N LEU A 7 62.19 -47.51 16.29
CA LEU A 7 61.28 -48.53 15.69
C LEU A 7 59.81 -48.17 15.42
N ARG A 8 59.42 -47.99 14.14
CA ARG A 8 59.06 -48.99 13.09
C ARG A 8 57.59 -49.41 13.14
N SER A 9 56.88 -49.22 12.03
CA SER A 9 55.82 -50.12 11.54
C SER A 9 55.51 -49.83 10.06
N ASP A 10 56.03 -50.73 9.23
CA ASP A 10 55.61 -51.24 7.92
C ASP A 10 54.62 -50.48 7.01
N GLN A 11 55.09 -50.26 5.78
CA GLN A 11 54.30 -50.19 4.55
C GLN A 11 53.98 -51.61 4.06
N LEU A 12 52.75 -51.83 3.60
CA LEU A 12 52.45 -52.70 2.46
C LEU A 12 51.16 -52.22 1.77
N ALA A 13 51.19 -52.27 0.45
CA ALA A 13 50.25 -51.73 -0.51
C ALA A 13 48.91 -52.49 -0.57
N HIS A 14 47.81 -51.85 -1.00
CA HIS A 14 47.29 -51.91 -2.38
C HIS A 14 45.81 -51.47 -2.48
N GLN A 15 45.51 -50.79 -3.59
CA GLN A 15 44.26 -50.83 -4.39
C GLN A 15 43.06 -49.92 -4.03
N ALA A 16 42.99 -48.83 -4.79
CA ALA A 16 41.85 -48.29 -5.56
C ALA A 16 40.40 -48.60 -5.13
N GLY A 17 39.68 -47.53 -4.77
CA GLY A 17 38.23 -47.39 -4.94
C GLY A 17 37.93 -46.00 -5.52
N PRO A 18 36.93 -45.83 -6.41
CA PRO A 18 36.67 -44.56 -7.07
C PRO A 18 36.07 -43.56 -6.08
N GLY A 19 36.58 -42.33 -6.11
CA GLY A 19 36.05 -41.22 -5.34
C GLY A 19 34.61 -40.92 -5.74
N THR A 20 33.70 -40.98 -4.76
CA THR A 20 32.39 -40.38 -4.89
C THR A 20 32.52 -38.89 -4.58
N GLU A 21 32.46 -38.06 -5.61
CA GLU A 21 32.29 -36.62 -5.48
C GLU A 21 30.96 -36.35 -4.76
N GLN A 22 31.03 -35.92 -3.50
CA GLN A 22 29.89 -35.34 -2.82
C GLN A 22 29.66 -33.94 -3.40
N GLY A 23 28.69 -33.85 -4.32
CA GLY A 23 28.17 -32.57 -4.79
C GLY A 23 27.61 -31.73 -3.63
N PRO A 24 27.67 -30.39 -3.71
CA PRO A 24 27.18 -29.53 -2.65
C PRO A 24 25.67 -29.74 -2.51
N GLY A 25 25.24 -29.96 -1.26
CA GLY A 25 23.83 -30.11 -0.92
C GLY A 25 23.03 -28.95 -1.49
N SER A 26 22.04 -29.28 -2.32
CA SER A 26 21.01 -28.34 -2.72
C SER A 26 20.26 -27.91 -1.46
N GLU A 27 20.50 -26.67 -1.01
CA GLU A 27 19.56 -25.97 -0.14
C GLU A 27 18.24 -25.84 -0.90
N GLN A 28 17.40 -26.87 -0.80
CA GLN A 28 16.00 -26.78 -1.15
C GLN A 28 15.42 -25.66 -0.30
N GLY A 29 15.17 -24.52 -0.93
CA GLY A 29 14.59 -23.35 -0.31
C GLY A 29 13.37 -23.77 0.50
N ARG A 30 13.39 -23.46 1.81
CA ARG A 30 12.22 -23.63 2.68
C ARG A 30 11.00 -23.07 1.94
N PRO A 31 9.87 -23.81 1.88
CA PRO A 31 8.65 -23.26 1.33
C PRO A 31 8.32 -21.96 2.09
N PRO A 32 7.83 -20.91 1.41
CA PRO A 32 7.46 -19.67 2.07
C PRO A 32 6.52 -20.01 3.22
N ARG A 33 6.83 -19.52 4.43
CA ARG A 33 5.98 -19.71 5.61
C ARG A 33 4.61 -19.15 5.28
N GLN A 34 3.64 -20.03 5.04
CA GLN A 34 2.26 -19.66 4.82
C GLN A 34 1.78 -18.89 6.06
N MET A 35 1.49 -17.60 5.91
CA MET A 35 1.01 -16.79 7.02
C MET A 35 -0.35 -17.33 7.48
N ALA A 36 -0.48 -17.57 8.80
CA ALA A 36 -1.74 -18.04 9.37
C ALA A 36 -2.88 -17.06 9.01
N ARG A 37 -3.95 -17.57 8.39
CA ARG A 37 -5.09 -16.75 7.99
C ARG A 37 -5.91 -16.34 9.21
N MET A 38 -6.22 -15.04 9.31
CA MET A 38 -7.03 -14.48 10.39
C MET A 38 -8.54 -14.65 10.16
N PHE A 39 -8.94 -14.87 8.90
CA PHE A 39 -10.30 -15.04 8.43
C PHE A 39 -10.38 -16.26 7.50
N PRO A 40 -11.56 -16.92 7.41
CA PRO A 40 -11.82 -17.88 6.35
C PRO A 40 -11.62 -17.26 4.94
N PRO A 41 -11.31 -18.08 3.91
CA PRO A 41 -11.22 -17.59 2.53
C PRO A 41 -12.48 -16.80 2.13
N GLY A 42 -12.31 -15.59 1.58
CA GLY A 42 -13.40 -14.73 1.12
C GLY A 42 -14.19 -14.01 2.22
N ALA A 43 -14.00 -14.35 3.50
CA ALA A 43 -14.71 -13.73 4.62
C ALA A 43 -13.99 -12.50 5.21
N GLY A 44 -12.85 -12.12 4.65
CA GLY A 44 -12.04 -11.03 5.16
C GLY A 44 -10.75 -10.86 4.36
N PRO A 45 -9.97 -9.82 4.67
CA PRO A 45 -8.74 -9.51 3.97
C PRO A 45 -7.72 -10.64 4.10
N SER A 46 -7.10 -11.00 2.98
CA SER A 46 -5.99 -11.96 2.96
C SER A 46 -4.74 -11.37 3.64
N PRO A 47 -3.98 -12.15 4.43
CA PRO A 47 -2.76 -11.64 5.08
C PRO A 47 -1.66 -11.24 4.07
N ASP A 48 -1.70 -11.77 2.86
CA ASP A 48 -0.73 -11.52 1.79
C ASP A 48 -1.42 -11.72 0.42
N PRO A 49 -2.24 -10.76 -0.04
CA PRO A 49 -3.17 -10.95 -1.16
C PRO A 49 -2.45 -11.22 -2.49
N ALA A 50 -1.39 -10.47 -2.81
CA ALA A 50 -0.57 -10.69 -4.01
C ALA A 50 0.51 -11.79 -3.84
N GLY A 51 0.64 -12.32 -2.63
CA GLY A 51 1.69 -13.27 -2.24
C GLY A 51 3.09 -12.66 -2.17
N SER A 52 3.97 -13.30 -1.38
CA SER A 52 5.39 -12.96 -1.27
C SER A 52 6.21 -13.13 -2.56
N HIS A 53 5.57 -13.51 -3.67
CA HIS A 53 6.17 -13.76 -4.99
C HIS A 53 6.05 -12.56 -5.94
N HIS A 54 5.12 -11.62 -5.70
CA HIS A 54 5.12 -10.32 -6.38
C HIS A 54 6.30 -9.49 -5.83
N GLU A 55 7.40 -9.46 -6.59
CA GLU A 55 8.63 -8.66 -6.45
C GLU A 55 9.09 -8.25 -5.04
N ARG A 56 10.37 -8.52 -4.70
CA ARG A 56 11.02 -7.96 -3.50
C ARG A 56 11.33 -6.46 -3.67
N ARG A 57 10.29 -5.62 -3.74
CA ARG A 57 10.41 -4.15 -3.75
C ARG A 57 10.52 -3.60 -2.33
N ILE A 58 11.17 -2.45 -2.22
CA ILE A 58 11.13 -1.63 -1.00
C ILE A 58 9.69 -1.12 -0.82
N ARG A 59 8.99 -1.64 0.19
CA ARG A 59 7.64 -1.21 0.54
C ARG A 59 7.64 0.21 1.10
N SER A 60 6.63 0.98 0.70
CA SER A 60 6.41 2.35 1.15
C SER A 60 5.67 2.47 2.48
N PHE A 61 5.03 1.38 2.91
CA PHE A 61 4.30 1.27 4.16
C PHE A 61 4.99 0.32 5.13
N GLN A 62 4.73 0.52 6.42
CA GLN A 62 5.06 -0.46 7.45
C GLN A 62 3.78 -1.14 7.97
N PRO A 63 3.57 -2.45 7.72
CA PRO A 63 2.40 -3.15 8.25
C PRO A 63 2.34 -3.03 9.78
N ARG A 64 1.33 -2.35 10.28
CA ARG A 64 1.09 -2.26 11.72
C ARG A 64 0.34 -3.52 12.17
N ARG A 65 1.01 -4.35 12.97
CA ARG A 65 0.40 -5.51 13.64
C ARG A 65 -0.43 -5.04 14.83
N SER A 66 -1.53 -4.37 14.55
CA SER A 66 -2.48 -3.91 15.56
C SER A 66 -3.58 -4.95 15.76
N ARG A 67 -4.03 -5.10 17.00
CA ARG A 67 -5.10 -6.03 17.35
C ARG A 67 -6.42 -5.55 16.74
N VAL A 68 -7.06 -6.41 15.97
CA VAL A 68 -8.43 -6.21 15.49
C VAL A 68 -9.39 -6.37 16.67
N THR A 69 -10.24 -5.37 16.91
CA THR A 69 -11.29 -5.42 17.95
C THR A 69 -12.42 -6.37 17.54
N LYS A 70 -13.27 -6.77 18.50
CA LYS A 70 -14.45 -7.61 18.21
C LYS A 70 -15.37 -6.96 17.18
N GLY A 71 -15.63 -5.65 17.31
CA GLY A 71 -16.47 -4.90 16.38
C GLY A 71 -15.88 -4.83 14.96
N GLN A 72 -14.58 -4.56 14.83
CA GLN A 72 -13.90 -4.55 13.53
C GLN A 72 -13.90 -5.94 12.87
N ARG A 73 -13.67 -7.00 13.64
CA ARG A 73 -13.74 -8.38 13.14
C ARG A 73 -15.13 -8.71 12.62
N ALA A 74 -16.18 -8.43 13.40
CA ALA A 74 -17.56 -8.69 13.00
C ALA A 74 -17.96 -7.89 11.76
N ALA A 75 -17.49 -6.65 11.64
CA ALA A 75 -17.70 -5.83 10.44
C ALA A 75 -17.01 -6.44 9.22
N LEU A 76 -15.74 -6.86 9.34
CA LEU A 76 -15.02 -7.53 8.24
C LEU A 76 -15.74 -8.81 7.80
N GLU A 77 -16.06 -9.71 8.74
CA GLU A 77 -16.71 -10.99 8.43
C GLU A 77 -18.07 -10.82 7.73
N ARG A 78 -18.83 -9.79 8.10
CA ARG A 78 -20.15 -9.52 7.51
C ARG A 78 -20.11 -8.74 6.20
N LEU A 79 -19.21 -7.76 6.08
CA LEU A 79 -19.25 -6.74 5.03
C LEU A 79 -18.17 -6.92 3.96
N TRP A 80 -17.07 -7.62 4.28
CA TRP A 80 -16.00 -7.88 3.31
C TRP A 80 -16.49 -8.58 2.04
N PRO A 81 -17.35 -9.62 2.09
CA PRO A 81 -17.83 -10.26 0.87
C PRO A 81 -18.63 -9.33 -0.06
N ARG A 82 -19.14 -8.20 0.45
CA ARG A 82 -19.98 -7.26 -0.29
C ARG A 82 -19.21 -6.02 -0.76
N TRP A 83 -18.35 -5.48 0.10
CA TRP A 83 -17.70 -4.18 -0.12
C TRP A 83 -16.17 -4.25 -0.08
N GLY A 84 -15.62 -5.41 0.25
CA GLY A 84 -14.19 -5.65 0.34
C GLY A 84 -13.63 -6.35 -0.90
N PHE A 85 -12.36 -6.12 -1.20
CA PHE A 85 -11.61 -6.88 -2.19
C PHE A 85 -10.13 -6.96 -1.83
N ASP A 86 -9.45 -8.00 -2.29
CA ASP A 86 -8.01 -8.16 -2.13
C ASP A 86 -7.29 -7.65 -3.38
N VAL A 87 -6.19 -6.91 -3.19
CA VAL A 87 -5.29 -6.49 -4.26
C VAL A 87 -4.32 -7.64 -4.55
N ASP A 88 -4.75 -8.57 -5.39
CA ASP A 88 -4.02 -9.81 -5.72
C ASP A 88 -3.09 -9.68 -6.94
N GLY A 89 -3.31 -8.66 -7.78
CA GLY A 89 -2.56 -8.45 -9.02
C GLY A 89 -2.91 -9.44 -10.14
N LEU A 90 -3.99 -10.21 -10.01
CA LEU A 90 -4.36 -11.27 -10.96
C LEU A 90 -5.46 -10.85 -11.93
N HIS A 91 -6.40 -10.02 -11.47
CA HIS A 91 -7.57 -9.64 -12.26
C HIS A 91 -7.80 -8.14 -12.22
N ARG A 92 -8.16 -7.57 -13.37
CA ARG A 92 -8.63 -6.19 -13.43
C ARG A 92 -9.99 -6.08 -12.76
N ILE A 93 -10.17 -5.02 -11.99
CA ILE A 93 -11.43 -4.69 -11.32
C ILE A 93 -12.30 -3.91 -12.30
N ASP A 94 -13.55 -4.34 -12.46
CA ASP A 94 -14.58 -3.53 -13.10
C ASP A 94 -15.21 -2.60 -12.06
N LEU A 95 -14.93 -1.29 -12.18
CA LEU A 95 -15.46 -0.30 -11.24
C LEU A 95 -16.97 -0.11 -11.38
N ALA A 96 -17.53 -0.28 -12.58
CA ALA A 96 -18.97 -0.18 -12.80
C ALA A 96 -19.70 -1.31 -12.08
N GLU A 97 -19.20 -2.55 -12.21
CA GLU A 97 -19.73 -3.69 -11.47
C GLU A 97 -19.53 -3.52 -9.96
N LEU A 98 -18.33 -3.11 -9.55
CA LEU A 98 -17.99 -2.96 -8.14
C LEU A 98 -18.90 -1.95 -7.43
N PHE A 99 -19.18 -0.80 -8.06
CA PHE A 99 -20.05 0.24 -7.50
C PHE A 99 -21.54 0.04 -7.83
N GLY A 100 -21.87 -0.78 -8.84
CA GLY A 100 -23.23 -0.99 -9.31
C GLY A 100 -23.78 0.17 -10.15
N ASP A 101 -22.89 1.05 -10.62
CA ASP A 101 -23.22 2.25 -11.40
C ASP A 101 -22.05 2.55 -12.36
N PRO A 102 -22.24 2.45 -13.69
CA PRO A 102 -21.19 2.69 -14.67
C PRO A 102 -20.79 4.15 -14.82
N ASP A 103 -21.64 5.10 -14.40
CA ASP A 103 -21.42 6.53 -14.59
C ASP A 103 -20.84 7.20 -13.32
N LEU A 104 -20.75 6.46 -12.21
CA LEU A 104 -20.25 6.98 -10.95
C LEU A 104 -18.76 7.33 -11.04
N PRO A 105 -18.35 8.60 -10.85
CA PRO A 105 -16.94 8.96 -10.80
C PRO A 105 -16.28 8.31 -9.59
N VAL A 106 -15.15 7.63 -9.80
CA VAL A 106 -14.43 6.93 -8.74
C VAL A 106 -13.12 7.64 -8.39
N VAL A 107 -12.92 7.92 -7.11
CA VAL A 107 -11.67 8.41 -6.55
C VAL A 107 -10.97 7.29 -5.78
N LEU A 108 -9.70 7.06 -6.09
CA LEU A 108 -8.83 6.17 -5.32
C LEU A 108 -8.27 6.92 -4.11
N GLU A 109 -8.44 6.38 -2.91
CA GLU A 109 -7.77 6.86 -1.70
C GLU A 109 -6.78 5.80 -1.21
N ILE A 110 -5.48 6.15 -1.17
CA ILE A 110 -4.41 5.24 -0.72
C ILE A 110 -4.02 5.59 0.72
N GLY A 111 -4.04 4.59 1.60
CA GLY A 111 -3.60 4.75 2.98
C GLY A 111 -4.61 5.49 3.85
N PHE A 112 -5.90 5.16 3.74
CA PHE A 112 -6.98 5.81 4.48
C PHE A 112 -6.91 5.64 6.02
N GLY A 113 -6.02 4.77 6.51
CA GLY A 113 -5.78 4.55 7.93
C GLY A 113 -7.01 3.98 8.61
N MET A 114 -7.60 4.74 9.54
CA MET A 114 -8.80 4.31 10.27
C MET A 114 -10.12 4.63 9.52
N GLY A 115 -10.07 5.43 8.45
CA GLY A 115 -11.20 5.67 7.56
C GLY A 115 -12.26 6.64 8.06
N GLU A 116 -12.09 7.32 9.21
CA GLU A 116 -13.09 8.32 9.66
C GLU A 116 -13.20 9.50 8.69
N ALA A 117 -12.09 9.97 8.14
CA ALA A 117 -12.09 11.04 7.15
C ALA A 117 -12.75 10.57 5.84
N THR A 118 -12.39 9.37 5.37
CA THR A 118 -13.00 8.71 4.20
C THR A 118 -14.51 8.61 4.33
N ALA A 119 -15.03 8.08 5.45
CA ALA A 119 -16.46 7.95 5.68
C ALA A 119 -17.18 9.31 5.67
N ARG A 120 -16.58 10.34 6.29
CA ARG A 120 -17.15 11.71 6.28
C ARG A 120 -17.17 12.30 4.88
N MET A 121 -16.09 12.14 4.10
CA MET A 121 -16.03 12.62 2.72
C MET A 121 -17.05 11.90 1.84
N ALA A 122 -17.15 10.57 1.97
CA ALA A 122 -18.10 9.76 1.22
C ALA A 122 -19.56 10.12 1.56
N ALA A 123 -19.86 10.41 2.82
CA ALA A 123 -21.18 10.88 3.25
C ALA A 123 -21.52 12.28 2.72
N ALA A 124 -20.52 13.16 2.63
CA ALA A 124 -20.69 14.53 2.14
C ALA A 124 -20.81 14.61 0.60
N ASP A 125 -20.32 13.59 -0.11
CA ASP A 125 -20.34 13.49 -1.57
C ASP A 125 -20.79 12.09 -2.03
N PRO A 126 -22.10 11.77 -1.92
CA PRO A 126 -22.63 10.47 -2.32
C PRO A 126 -22.57 10.22 -3.83
N GLY A 127 -22.33 11.27 -4.63
CA GLY A 127 -22.18 11.19 -6.09
C GLY A 127 -20.80 10.72 -6.55
N THR A 128 -19.88 10.46 -5.63
CA THR A 128 -18.53 9.98 -5.93
C THR A 128 -18.27 8.64 -5.23
N GLY A 129 -17.83 7.65 -5.99
CA GLY A 129 -17.36 6.37 -5.47
C GLY A 129 -15.96 6.50 -4.87
N ILE A 130 -15.74 5.95 -3.68
CA ILE A 130 -14.43 5.93 -3.02
C ILE A 130 -13.88 4.50 -3.02
N LEU A 131 -12.83 4.29 -3.80
CA LEU A 131 -12.03 3.07 -3.78
C LEU A 131 -10.92 3.25 -2.74
N ALA A 132 -11.17 2.86 -1.50
CA ALA A 132 -10.28 3.09 -0.37
C ALA A 132 -9.36 1.86 -0.17
N VAL A 133 -8.04 2.02 -0.35
CA VAL A 133 -7.08 0.91 -0.27
C VAL A 133 -6.07 1.14 0.85
N ASP A 134 -5.91 0.13 1.72
CA ASP A 134 -4.94 0.15 2.81
C ASP A 134 -4.49 -1.29 3.12
N VAL A 135 -3.40 -1.44 3.87
CA VAL A 135 -2.94 -2.73 4.42
C VAL A 135 -3.26 -2.90 5.91
N HIS A 136 -3.86 -1.88 6.52
CA HIS A 136 -4.19 -1.84 7.94
C HIS A 136 -5.56 -2.46 8.22
N THR A 137 -5.57 -3.76 8.53
CA THR A 137 -6.81 -4.51 8.78
C THR A 137 -7.77 -3.92 9.81
N PRO A 138 -7.33 -3.39 10.97
CA PRO A 138 -8.24 -2.70 11.88
C PRO A 138 -8.94 -1.48 11.25
N GLY A 139 -8.21 -0.76 10.39
CA GLY A 139 -8.72 0.38 9.63
C GLY A 139 -9.79 -0.03 8.63
N GLN A 140 -9.51 -1.06 7.83
CA GLN A 140 -10.47 -1.67 6.89
C GLN A 140 -11.78 -2.05 7.59
N GLY A 141 -11.69 -2.72 8.74
CA GLY A 141 -12.88 -3.09 9.52
C GLY A 141 -13.61 -1.89 10.12
N ASN A 142 -12.91 -0.82 10.48
CA ASN A 142 -13.53 0.40 10.97
C ASN A 142 -14.27 1.16 9.86
N LEU A 143 -13.66 1.31 8.68
CA LEU A 143 -14.29 1.96 7.54
C LEU A 143 -15.55 1.22 7.09
N LEU A 144 -15.48 -0.11 6.96
CA LEU A 144 -16.66 -0.93 6.64
C LEU A 144 -17.78 -0.74 7.67
N ARG A 145 -17.45 -0.75 8.96
CA ARG A 145 -18.41 -0.50 10.04
C ARG A 145 -19.05 0.89 9.91
N LEU A 146 -18.24 1.93 9.70
CA LEU A 146 -18.73 3.30 9.54
C LEU A 146 -19.63 3.46 8.32
N ALA A 147 -19.25 2.84 7.19
CA ALA A 147 -20.06 2.83 5.98
C ALA A 147 -21.42 2.17 6.22
N ASP A 148 -21.45 1.02 6.89
CA ASP A 148 -22.69 0.30 7.21
C ASP A 148 -23.58 1.10 8.19
N GLU A 149 -23.00 1.66 9.25
CA GLU A 149 -23.73 2.48 10.24
C GLU A 149 -24.31 3.77 9.64
N GLN A 150 -23.66 4.36 8.64
CA GLN A 150 -24.09 5.58 7.97
C GLN A 150 -24.88 5.33 6.68
N GLY A 151 -25.07 4.06 6.28
CA GLY A 151 -25.75 3.69 5.04
C GLY A 151 -25.02 4.09 3.76
N LEU A 152 -23.69 4.20 3.80
CA LEU A 152 -22.87 4.60 2.65
C LEU A 152 -22.78 3.45 1.64
N THR A 153 -23.24 3.71 0.42
CA THR A 153 -23.19 2.75 -0.69
C THR A 153 -22.03 3.01 -1.65
N ASN A 154 -21.39 4.16 -1.54
CA ASN A 154 -20.33 4.67 -2.41
C ASN A 154 -18.91 4.41 -1.87
N VAL A 155 -18.71 3.44 -0.97
CA VAL A 155 -17.38 3.08 -0.44
C VAL A 155 -17.05 1.62 -0.74
N ARG A 156 -15.83 1.35 -1.21
CA ARG A 156 -15.27 0.02 -1.40
C ARG A 156 -13.88 -0.05 -0.77
N VAL A 157 -13.58 -1.16 -0.10
CA VAL A 157 -12.37 -1.30 0.74
C VAL A 157 -11.43 -2.36 0.17
N GLY A 158 -10.27 -1.93 -0.30
CA GLY A 158 -9.21 -2.79 -0.80
C GLY A 158 -8.18 -3.15 0.26
N ASN A 159 -7.73 -4.39 0.28
CA ASN A 159 -6.60 -4.86 1.08
C ASN A 159 -5.40 -5.20 0.20
N GLY A 160 -4.30 -4.47 0.35
CA GLY A 160 -3.03 -4.79 -0.28
C GLY A 160 -2.23 -3.58 -0.75
N ASP A 161 -1.23 -3.83 -1.58
CA ASP A 161 -0.28 -2.79 -2.04
C ASP A 161 -0.87 -1.98 -3.20
N ALA A 162 -1.06 -0.67 -3.00
CA ALA A 162 -1.61 0.20 -4.03
C ALA A 162 -0.76 0.27 -5.30
N ILE A 163 0.55 -0.02 -5.23
CA ILE A 163 1.40 -0.15 -6.43
C ILE A 163 0.90 -1.29 -7.33
N ILE A 164 0.55 -2.43 -6.73
CA ILE A 164 0.04 -3.59 -7.48
C ILE A 164 -1.34 -3.26 -8.06
N LEU A 165 -2.19 -2.58 -7.28
CA LEU A 165 -3.50 -2.14 -7.76
C LEU A 165 -3.38 -1.26 -9.02
N LEU A 166 -2.56 -0.21 -8.95
CA LEU A 166 -2.36 0.73 -10.05
C LEU A 166 -1.76 0.05 -11.29
N ARG A 167 -0.79 -0.85 -11.08
CA ARG A 167 -0.06 -1.50 -12.17
C ARG A 167 -0.89 -2.58 -12.88
N GLU A 168 -1.61 -3.40 -12.13
CA GLU A 168 -2.19 -4.65 -12.66
C GLU A 168 -3.71 -4.64 -12.74
N MET A 169 -4.38 -3.92 -11.84
CA MET A 169 -5.80 -4.17 -11.56
C MET A 169 -6.75 -3.07 -12.02
N LEU A 170 -6.26 -1.87 -12.33
CA LEU A 170 -7.11 -0.76 -12.77
C LEU A 170 -7.00 -0.55 -14.28
N ALA A 171 -8.15 -0.40 -14.94
CA ALA A 171 -8.21 -0.03 -16.35
C ALA A 171 -7.66 1.39 -16.56
N PRO A 172 -7.07 1.68 -17.74
CA PRO A 172 -6.73 3.04 -18.12
C PRO A 172 -7.95 3.98 -18.04
N ASP A 173 -7.72 5.25 -17.71
CA ASP A 173 -8.75 6.31 -17.66
C ASP A 173 -10.00 6.01 -16.80
N SER A 174 -9.88 5.07 -15.85
CA SER A 174 -11.01 4.60 -15.03
C SER A 174 -11.23 5.42 -13.75
N LEU A 175 -10.21 6.13 -13.28
CA LEU A 175 -10.27 6.93 -12.06
C LEU A 175 -10.48 8.42 -12.37
N SER A 176 -11.39 9.02 -11.60
CA SER A 176 -11.70 10.45 -11.63
C SER A 176 -10.84 11.28 -10.67
N GLY A 177 -10.06 10.64 -9.81
CA GLY A 177 -9.11 11.30 -8.92
C GLY A 177 -8.31 10.33 -8.05
N LEU A 178 -7.27 10.88 -7.40
CA LEU A 178 -6.38 10.19 -6.48
C LEU A 178 -6.17 11.04 -5.22
N ARG A 179 -6.33 10.42 -4.05
CA ARG A 179 -6.06 11.02 -2.74
C ARG A 179 -4.93 10.27 -2.04
N LEU A 180 -3.96 11.03 -1.56
CA LEU A 180 -2.83 10.52 -0.77
C LEU A 180 -2.60 11.42 0.45
N TYR A 181 -3.26 11.09 1.55
CA TYR A 181 -3.23 11.90 2.76
C TYR A 181 -2.35 11.27 3.84
N PHE A 182 -1.40 12.05 4.34
CA PHE A 182 -0.47 11.70 5.41
C PHE A 182 0.25 10.36 5.19
N PRO A 183 0.80 10.07 3.99
CA PRO A 183 1.60 8.87 3.80
C PRO A 183 2.83 8.89 4.72
N ASP A 184 3.33 7.70 5.09
CA ASP A 184 4.49 7.55 5.97
C ASP A 184 5.67 8.46 5.48
N PRO A 185 6.13 9.43 6.28
CA PRO A 185 7.05 10.47 5.79
C PRO A 185 8.51 10.01 5.71
N TRP A 186 8.83 8.89 6.36
CA TRP A 186 10.18 8.31 6.42
C TRP A 186 11.28 9.36 6.67
N PRO A 187 11.29 10.02 7.85
CA PRO A 187 12.05 11.26 8.09
C PRO A 187 13.59 11.11 8.06
N LYS A 188 14.10 9.88 7.97
CA LYS A 188 15.55 9.63 7.91
C LYS A 188 15.94 9.55 6.43
N ALA A 189 16.92 10.33 5.99
CA ALA A 189 17.41 10.37 4.60
C ALA A 189 17.59 8.97 3.96
N ARG A 190 18.22 8.03 4.69
CA ARG A 190 18.41 6.63 4.24
C ARG A 190 17.11 5.85 3.93
N HIS A 191 15.96 6.37 4.35
CA HIS A 191 14.64 5.79 4.15
C HIS A 191 13.79 6.55 3.11
N HIS A 192 14.27 7.65 2.52
CA HIS A 192 13.47 8.44 1.56
C HIS A 192 12.97 7.62 0.36
N LYS A 193 13.73 6.62 -0.08
CA LYS A 193 13.30 5.63 -1.10
C LYS A 193 12.07 4.78 -0.73
N ARG A 194 11.59 4.89 0.51
CA ARG A 194 10.33 4.29 1.00
C ARG A 194 9.16 5.28 0.95
N ARG A 195 9.39 6.56 0.71
CA ARG A 195 8.27 7.50 0.48
C ARG A 195 7.49 7.00 -0.74
N LEU A 196 6.16 6.99 -0.63
CA LEU A 196 5.29 6.48 -1.69
C LEU A 196 5.33 7.37 -2.93
N LEU A 197 5.26 8.69 -2.74
CA LEU A 197 5.24 9.63 -3.84
C LEU A 197 6.67 9.82 -4.37
N GLN A 198 6.93 9.09 -5.46
CA GLN A 198 8.16 9.04 -6.24
C GLN A 198 7.79 9.13 -7.73
N PRO A 199 8.73 9.46 -8.62
CA PRO A 199 8.46 9.50 -10.06
C PRO A 199 7.78 8.22 -10.57
N GLU A 200 8.27 7.04 -10.17
CA GLU A 200 7.73 5.76 -10.64
C GLU A 200 6.32 5.45 -10.11
N PHE A 201 5.91 6.09 -9.00
CA PHE A 201 4.53 6.00 -8.53
C PHE A 201 3.61 6.85 -9.42
N LEU A 202 4.06 8.05 -9.81
CA LEU A 202 3.30 8.93 -10.69
C LEU A 202 3.15 8.35 -12.10
N ASP A 203 4.19 7.68 -12.62
CA ASP A 203 4.12 6.93 -13.88
C ASP A 203 2.99 5.89 -13.85
N LEU A 204 2.90 5.12 -12.76
CA LEU A 204 1.87 4.10 -12.57
C LEU A 204 0.48 4.71 -12.39
N ALA A 205 0.37 5.83 -11.67
CA ALA A 205 -0.91 6.49 -11.43
C ALA A 205 -1.46 7.20 -12.68
N ALA A 206 -0.59 7.61 -13.62
CA ALA A 206 -0.98 8.39 -14.78
C ALA A 206 -1.87 7.62 -15.77
N GLY A 207 -1.74 6.29 -15.83
CA GLY A 207 -2.53 5.43 -16.72
C GLY A 207 -3.99 5.29 -16.27
N PRO A 208 -4.26 4.88 -15.02
CA PRO A 208 -5.63 4.76 -14.51
C PRO A 208 -6.37 6.09 -14.34
N LEU A 209 -5.67 7.22 -14.18
CA LEU A 209 -6.29 8.54 -14.02
C LEU A 209 -6.72 9.11 -15.39
N ARG A 210 -8.00 9.50 -15.51
CA ARG A 210 -8.48 10.23 -16.69
C ARG A 210 -7.85 11.62 -16.77
N SER A 211 -7.77 12.19 -17.98
CA SER A 211 -7.41 13.60 -18.16
C SER A 211 -8.34 14.51 -17.33
N GLY A 212 -7.74 15.50 -16.67
CA GLY A 212 -8.38 16.41 -15.72
C GLY A 212 -8.62 15.83 -14.32
N ALA A 213 -8.32 14.56 -14.06
CA ALA A 213 -8.46 13.96 -12.73
C ALA A 213 -7.60 14.67 -11.69
N GLU A 214 -8.18 14.97 -10.52
CA GLU A 214 -7.47 15.62 -9.43
C GLU A 214 -6.56 14.62 -8.70
N VAL A 215 -5.31 15.01 -8.46
CA VAL A 215 -4.38 14.34 -7.56
C VAL A 215 -4.17 15.24 -6.36
N HIS A 216 -4.69 14.82 -5.21
CA HIS A 216 -4.63 15.58 -3.97
C HIS A 216 -3.79 14.85 -2.94
N CYS A 217 -2.62 15.41 -2.66
CA CYS A 217 -1.73 14.93 -1.61
C CYS A 217 -1.75 15.89 -0.40
N ALA A 218 -1.60 15.34 0.79
CA ALA A 218 -1.44 16.14 2.01
C ALA A 218 -0.40 15.52 2.94
N THR A 219 0.42 16.34 3.60
CA THR A 219 1.39 15.88 4.60
C THR A 219 1.67 16.97 5.63
N ASP A 220 2.01 16.58 6.85
CA ASP A 220 2.46 17.46 7.94
C ASP A 220 3.99 17.44 8.13
N TRP A 221 4.72 16.84 7.17
CA TRP A 221 6.19 16.78 7.18
C TRP A 221 6.76 17.64 6.06
N GLU A 222 7.35 18.80 6.41
CA GLU A 222 7.79 19.81 5.42
C GLU A 222 8.76 19.23 4.38
N ASP A 223 9.82 18.50 4.79
CA ASP A 223 10.77 17.88 3.84
C ASP A 223 10.12 16.87 2.87
N TYR A 224 8.95 16.34 3.23
CA TYR A 224 8.21 15.45 2.35
C TYR A 224 7.27 16.26 1.46
N ALA A 225 6.66 17.32 1.97
CA ALA A 225 5.89 18.27 1.15
C ALA A 225 6.75 18.87 0.03
N GLU A 226 7.98 19.27 0.35
CA GLU A 226 8.96 19.78 -0.63
C GLU A 226 9.27 18.74 -1.70
N GLN A 227 9.57 17.50 -1.29
CA GLN A 227 9.80 16.39 -2.24
C GLN A 227 8.56 16.10 -3.09
N MET A 228 7.36 16.09 -2.49
CA MET A 228 6.11 15.88 -3.23
C MET A 228 5.93 16.95 -4.30
N LEU A 229 6.18 18.21 -3.95
CA LEU A 229 6.07 19.34 -4.87
C LEU A 229 7.08 19.22 -6.01
N GLU A 230 8.34 18.89 -5.70
CA GLU A 230 9.39 18.69 -6.70
C GLU A 230 9.02 17.57 -7.69
N VAL A 231 8.64 16.40 -7.17
CA VAL A 231 8.32 15.22 -7.99
C VAL A 231 7.08 15.45 -8.85
N LEU A 232 6.01 16.00 -8.29
CA LEU A 232 4.79 16.31 -9.04
C LEU A 232 5.02 17.39 -10.11
N SER A 233 5.78 18.44 -9.77
CA SER A 233 6.03 19.56 -10.70
C SER A 233 6.96 19.17 -11.86
N ALA A 234 7.85 18.20 -11.64
CA ALA A 234 8.76 17.70 -12.66
C ALA A 234 8.12 16.69 -13.63
N HIS A 235 6.99 16.08 -13.25
CA HIS A 235 6.37 15.02 -14.02
C HIS A 235 5.51 15.57 -15.18
N PRO A 236 5.71 15.13 -16.44
CA PRO A 236 5.08 15.76 -17.61
C PRO A 236 3.55 15.60 -17.65
N ASP A 237 3.02 14.52 -17.08
CA ASP A 237 1.59 14.21 -17.04
C ASP A 237 0.78 14.95 -15.97
N TYR A 238 1.43 15.73 -15.10
CA TYR A 238 0.74 16.43 -14.02
C TYR A 238 0.95 17.94 -14.14
N GLU A 239 -0.07 18.69 -13.73
CA GLU A 239 -0.02 20.14 -13.65
C GLU A 239 -0.48 20.64 -12.29
N ASN A 240 0.22 21.61 -11.73
CA ASN A 240 -0.16 22.22 -10.48
C ASN A 240 -1.43 23.07 -10.71
N THR A 241 -2.41 22.94 -9.83
CA THR A 241 -3.65 23.75 -9.91
C THR A 241 -3.47 25.18 -9.39
N GLN A 242 -2.38 25.45 -8.68
CA GLN A 242 -2.03 26.79 -8.23
C GLN A 242 -1.39 27.58 -9.38
N PRO A 243 -1.93 28.76 -9.76
CA PRO A 243 -1.40 29.55 -10.89
C PRO A 243 0.09 29.88 -10.78
N ASP A 244 0.55 30.16 -9.56
CA ASP A 244 1.94 30.50 -9.26
C ASP A 244 2.77 29.28 -8.78
N GLY A 245 2.20 28.07 -8.88
CA GLY A 245 2.76 26.85 -8.31
C GLY A 245 2.66 26.79 -6.78
N GLY A 246 3.41 25.84 -6.19
CA GLY A 246 3.47 25.66 -4.74
C GLY A 246 2.32 24.84 -4.15
N TYR A 247 1.97 25.17 -2.89
CA TYR A 247 0.99 24.45 -2.08
C TYR A 247 -0.40 25.09 -2.20
N ALA A 248 -1.44 24.25 -2.23
CA ALA A 248 -2.82 24.69 -2.20
C ALA A 248 -3.29 25.01 -0.76
N PRO A 249 -4.28 25.88 -0.56
CA PRO A 249 -4.98 25.97 0.71
C PRO A 249 -5.72 24.66 0.98
N ARG A 250 -5.86 24.28 2.27
CA ARG A 250 -6.67 23.11 2.65
C ARG A 250 -8.10 23.28 2.14
N PRO A 251 -8.61 22.38 1.29
CA PRO A 251 -9.96 22.52 0.79
C PRO A 251 -10.99 22.21 1.88
N ALA A 252 -12.14 22.87 1.83
CA ALA A 252 -13.20 22.72 2.83
C ALA A 252 -13.72 21.28 2.96
N HIS A 253 -13.66 20.51 1.87
CA HIS A 253 -14.12 19.13 1.82
C HIS A 253 -13.18 18.14 2.53
N ARG A 254 -11.92 18.51 2.81
CA ARG A 254 -10.96 17.62 3.50
C ARG A 254 -11.12 17.78 5.02
N PRO A 255 -11.74 16.81 5.73
CA PRO A 255 -11.95 16.92 7.16
C PRO A 255 -10.61 16.96 7.89
N LEU A 256 -10.58 17.61 9.07
CA LEU A 256 -9.44 17.47 9.97
C LEU A 256 -9.31 16.00 10.38
N THR A 257 -8.22 15.37 9.96
CA THR A 257 -7.94 13.98 10.32
C THR A 257 -7.39 13.91 11.75
N ARG A 258 -7.47 12.72 12.37
CA ARG A 258 -6.84 12.49 13.67
C ARG A 258 -5.33 12.72 13.64
N PHE A 259 -4.68 12.47 12.50
CA PHE A 259 -3.24 12.69 12.31
C PHE A 259 -2.91 14.17 12.25
N GLU A 260 -3.73 14.97 11.56
CA GLU A 260 -3.59 16.42 11.55
C GLU A 260 -3.75 17.04 12.93
N GLY A 261 -4.73 16.59 13.71
CA GLY A 261 -4.87 17.06 15.10
C GLY A 261 -3.58 16.84 15.90
N GLN A 262 -2.98 15.66 15.79
CA GLN A 262 -1.73 15.33 16.49
C GLN A 262 -0.50 16.10 15.98
N GLY A 263 -0.46 16.45 14.69
CA GLY A 263 0.59 17.27 14.10
C GLY A 263 0.44 18.75 14.48
N LEU A 264 -0.78 19.28 14.43
CA LEU A 264 -1.11 20.64 14.83
C LEU A 264 -0.82 20.88 16.33
N ASP A 265 -1.13 19.90 17.19
CA ASP A 265 -0.78 19.95 18.62
C ASP A 265 0.74 20.06 18.87
N LYS A 266 1.55 19.68 17.88
CA LYS A 266 3.02 19.78 17.89
C LYS A 266 3.55 20.97 17.09
N GLY A 267 2.66 21.83 16.57
CA GLY A 267 3.00 23.00 15.77
C GLY A 267 3.39 22.70 14.32
N HIS A 268 3.08 21.51 13.80
CA HIS A 268 3.35 21.19 12.40
C HIS A 268 2.41 21.95 11.47
N VAL A 269 2.94 22.38 10.32
CA VAL A 269 2.15 22.96 9.23
C VAL A 269 1.74 21.84 8.29
N VAL A 270 0.44 21.74 7.98
CA VAL A 270 -0.04 20.82 6.96
C VAL A 270 0.08 21.48 5.59
N ARG A 271 0.68 20.78 4.65
CA ARG A 271 0.79 21.18 3.24
C ARG A 271 -0.15 20.32 2.40
N ASP A 272 -1.01 20.99 1.64
CA ASP A 272 -1.85 20.39 0.62
C ASP A 272 -1.23 20.65 -0.76
N LEU A 273 -1.15 19.61 -1.60
CA LEU A 273 -0.70 19.69 -2.99
C LEU A 273 -1.84 19.19 -3.87
N VAL A 274 -2.34 20.05 -4.74
CA VAL A 274 -3.46 19.72 -5.64
C VAL A 274 -2.98 19.89 -7.08
N PHE A 275 -2.90 18.77 -7.79
CA PHE A 275 -2.48 18.68 -9.18
C PHE A 275 -3.62 18.09 -10.02
N ARG A 276 -3.54 18.25 -11.34
CA ARG A 276 -4.41 17.54 -12.29
C ARG A 276 -3.59 16.67 -13.22
N ARG A 277 -4.14 15.52 -13.60
CA ARG A 277 -3.68 14.74 -14.75
C ARG A 277 -3.94 15.57 -16.02
N ARG A 278 -2.93 15.76 -16.86
CA ARG A 278 -3.08 16.38 -18.18
C ARG A 278 -3.83 15.49 -19.15
#